data_AF-A0A0Q8QMV6-F1
#
_entry.id   AF-A0A0Q8QMV6-F1
#
_cell.length_a   1.000
_cell.length_b   1.000
_cell.length_c   1.000
_cell.angle_alpha   90.00
_cell.angle_beta   90.00
_cell.angle_gamma   90.00
#
_symmetry.space_group_name_H-M   'P 1'
#
loop_
_entity.id
_entity.type
_entity.pdbx_description
1 polymer ?
#
loop_
_entity_poly.entity_id
_entity_poly.type
_entity_poly.pdbx_seq_one_letter_code
_entity_poly.pdbx_strand_id
1 'polypeptide(L)'
;MKLEYIDIGNIDDSTVNMRHGKKAPDVSDILPTVRRRGIIVPVILRPGLAEGRFELVAGRRRVHAARLARADEGADPELGRVPSAIMEAGDDAAALEASLIENIARLDPDEVTQWETFTRLVKEGRAVDDIAATFGLPDLTIRRVLALGNLLPRIRTLYTQEKIDRTTVRHLTLASKRQQRAWLALHDDPDAYAPTGHQVKAWVLGGQPIAARHALFDLDAYPGATVADLFGEDRYFADPDAFWTAQYAAIEARRAAYLEHGWSDVVIVPASEHFHTWEYEKAPKRKGGRIYIDVRSTGEVTFHEGYLTRKEARRTASGEAPEGPKPQRPELTSALQTYVDLHRHAAVRAALLTRPEVALRLMVAHAVVGSHLWTIRPEPQTTRNDAVRESVETARGETVFDERRRAVLDLLGFPSEEPTVTGGSGGDYALAEDRLSAIFLRLLALPDPAVMDVIAVVIGETLAAGSAAVEAVGTEIGIDMADWWQADDALFGLIRDRELLGRIVADVAGETVAAANASEPSKTLKRIIGDHLAGADGRAKVERWVPRWMRFPPSAYTMRGGVGTVAAHARAVAACDSRIVPAPASEPDHFVRAA
;
A
#
# COMPACT_ATOMS: atom_id res chain seq x y z
N MET A 1 -3.56 49.19 -33.94
CA MET A 1 -2.60 48.68 -34.94
C MET A 1 -2.94 49.23 -36.32
N LYS A 2 -1.93 49.63 -37.12
CA LYS A 2 -2.07 50.06 -38.53
C LYS A 2 -1.65 48.93 -39.48
N LEU A 3 -2.35 48.72 -40.59
CA LEU A 3 -1.94 47.78 -41.64
C LEU A 3 -1.21 48.51 -42.77
N GLU A 4 -0.02 48.04 -43.15
CA GLU A 4 0.86 48.67 -44.15
C GLU A 4 1.81 47.66 -44.81
N TYR A 5 2.37 47.98 -45.98
CA TYR A 5 3.41 47.18 -46.63
C TYR A 5 4.78 47.84 -46.42
N ILE A 6 5.68 47.17 -45.70
CA ILE A 6 7.00 47.67 -45.31
C ILE A 6 8.09 46.93 -46.11
N ASP A 7 9.11 47.64 -46.61
CA ASP A 7 10.26 47.00 -47.25
C ASP A 7 11.03 46.16 -46.22
N ILE A 8 11.33 44.92 -46.58
CA ILE A 8 11.95 43.92 -45.70
C ILE A 8 13.37 44.27 -45.24
N GLY A 9 14.04 45.22 -45.90
CA GLY A 9 15.31 45.80 -45.48
C GLY A 9 15.18 46.79 -44.30
N ASN A 10 13.97 47.27 -44.02
CA ASN A 10 13.64 48.13 -42.88
C ASN A 10 13.06 47.35 -41.68
N ILE A 11 12.97 46.01 -41.78
CA ILE A 11 12.45 45.13 -40.74
C ILE A 11 13.62 44.40 -40.05
N ASP A 12 13.83 44.68 -38.77
CA ASP A 12 14.82 44.05 -37.90
C ASP A 12 14.20 42.92 -37.05
N ASP A 13 15.01 41.91 -36.69
CA ASP A 13 14.56 40.82 -35.81
C ASP A 13 14.53 41.31 -34.34
N SER A 14 13.34 41.43 -33.75
CA SER A 14 13.21 41.87 -32.35
C SER A 14 13.65 40.78 -31.36
N THR A 15 14.32 41.19 -30.27
CA THR A 15 14.66 40.33 -29.12
C THR A 15 13.43 39.92 -28.30
N VAL A 16 12.34 40.71 -28.35
CA VAL A 16 11.11 40.45 -27.59
C VAL A 16 10.38 39.20 -28.09
N ASN A 17 10.45 38.96 -29.41
CA ASN A 17 9.83 37.87 -30.14
C ASN A 17 10.13 36.50 -29.51
N MET A 18 9.09 35.73 -29.14
CA MET A 18 9.28 34.48 -28.40
C MET A 18 10.02 33.37 -29.18
N ARG A 19 10.22 33.52 -30.50
CA ARG A 19 11.04 32.62 -31.34
C ARG A 19 12.35 33.29 -31.81
N HIS A 20 12.79 34.34 -31.12
CA HIS A 20 14.11 34.92 -31.29
C HIS A 20 15.23 33.92 -30.90
N GLY A 21 16.36 33.97 -31.59
CA GLY A 21 17.47 33.04 -31.38
C GLY A 21 18.50 33.06 -32.50
N LYS A 22 19.73 32.64 -32.19
CA LYS A 22 20.91 32.74 -33.07
C LYS A 22 20.90 31.82 -34.29
N LYS A 23 20.10 30.75 -34.29
CA LYS A 23 19.92 29.89 -35.47
C LYS A 23 18.84 30.48 -36.38
N ALA A 24 19.05 30.38 -37.70
CA ALA A 24 18.00 30.66 -38.68
C ALA A 24 16.83 29.67 -38.51
N PRO A 25 15.57 30.11 -38.69
CA PRO A 25 14.42 29.21 -38.67
C PRO A 25 14.36 28.36 -39.94
N ASP A 26 13.95 27.10 -39.83
CA ASP A 26 13.55 26.32 -41.01
C ASP A 26 12.33 26.97 -41.67
N VAL A 27 12.36 27.02 -43.00
CA VAL A 27 11.35 27.62 -43.89
C VAL A 27 11.18 26.81 -45.19
N SER A 28 11.70 25.57 -45.23
CA SER A 28 11.66 24.68 -46.40
C SER A 28 10.23 24.39 -46.90
N ASP A 29 9.28 24.33 -45.98
CA ASP A 29 7.83 24.21 -46.19
C ASP A 29 7.21 25.44 -46.89
N ILE A 30 7.57 26.66 -46.46
CA ILE A 30 6.91 27.90 -46.90
C ILE A 30 7.64 28.62 -48.04
N LEU A 31 8.96 28.45 -48.18
CA LEU A 31 9.78 29.16 -49.16
C LEU A 31 9.32 28.99 -50.62
N PRO A 32 8.90 27.80 -51.10
CA PRO A 32 8.37 27.65 -52.47
C PRO A 32 7.08 28.44 -52.73
N THR A 33 6.26 28.66 -51.69
CA THR A 33 5.05 29.47 -51.77
C THR A 33 5.38 30.96 -51.74
N VAL A 34 6.27 31.38 -50.83
CA VAL A 34 6.71 32.77 -50.71
C VAL A 34 7.38 33.26 -52.00
N ARG A 35 8.24 32.44 -52.62
CA ARG A 35 8.85 32.73 -53.94
C ARG A 35 7.83 32.97 -55.07
N ARG A 36 6.61 32.42 -54.97
CA ARG A 36 5.57 32.51 -56.01
C ARG A 36 4.45 33.50 -55.71
N ARG A 37 4.28 33.92 -54.46
CA ARG A 37 3.10 34.70 -53.99
C ARG A 37 3.40 35.73 -52.91
N GLY A 38 4.66 35.93 -52.51
CA GLY A 38 5.04 36.76 -51.38
C GLY A 38 4.50 36.23 -50.04
N ILE A 39 4.45 37.11 -49.04
CA ILE A 39 3.81 36.82 -47.74
C ILE A 39 2.33 37.21 -47.85
N ILE A 40 1.42 36.28 -47.57
CA ILE A 40 -0.04 36.53 -47.64
C ILE A 40 -0.60 37.01 -46.29
N VAL A 41 -0.14 36.42 -45.17
CA VAL A 41 -0.65 36.73 -43.82
C VAL A 41 0.25 37.78 -43.15
N PRO A 42 -0.28 38.94 -42.71
CA PRO A 42 0.51 40.02 -42.13
C PRO A 42 1.37 39.60 -40.93
N VAL A 43 2.59 40.12 -40.86
CA VAL A 43 3.49 39.97 -39.70
C VAL A 43 3.22 41.08 -38.67
N ILE A 44 3.50 40.85 -37.38
CA ILE A 44 3.31 41.88 -36.35
C ILE A 44 4.64 42.62 -36.17
N LEU A 45 4.62 43.94 -36.35
CA LEU A 45 5.76 44.84 -36.19
C LEU A 45 5.50 45.86 -35.07
N ARG A 46 6.56 46.41 -34.50
CA ARG A 46 6.51 47.67 -33.73
C ARG A 46 7.49 48.69 -34.33
N PRO A 47 7.35 50.01 -34.05
CA PRO A 47 8.37 50.99 -34.41
C PRO A 47 9.74 50.61 -33.80
N GLY A 48 10.81 50.73 -34.58
CA GLY A 48 12.18 50.52 -34.11
C GLY A 48 12.80 51.78 -33.50
N LEU A 49 14.04 51.65 -33.01
CA LEU A 49 14.80 52.76 -32.40
C LEU A 49 15.21 53.90 -33.36
N ALA A 50 15.04 53.71 -34.67
CA ALA A 50 15.34 54.70 -35.70
C ALA A 50 14.13 54.91 -36.60
N GLU A 51 13.90 56.14 -37.04
CA GLU A 51 12.75 56.51 -37.85
C GLU A 51 12.70 55.71 -39.16
N GLY A 52 11.52 55.18 -39.50
CA GLY A 52 11.32 54.31 -40.67
C GLY A 52 11.81 52.86 -40.50
N ARG A 53 12.46 52.49 -39.39
CA ARG A 53 12.79 51.09 -39.04
C ARG A 53 11.68 50.46 -38.19
N PHE A 54 11.55 49.15 -38.28
CA PHE A 54 10.54 48.37 -37.57
C PHE A 54 11.11 47.08 -36.98
N GLU A 55 10.65 46.70 -35.80
CA GLU A 55 11.03 45.49 -35.09
C GLU A 55 9.99 44.38 -35.23
N LEU A 56 10.44 43.17 -35.56
CA LEU A 56 9.57 42.02 -35.84
C LEU A 56 9.10 41.29 -34.57
N VAL A 57 7.92 41.66 -34.07
CA VAL A 57 7.29 41.10 -32.87
C VAL A 57 6.76 39.67 -33.08
N ALA A 58 6.13 39.39 -34.23
CA ALA A 58 5.64 38.05 -34.58
C ALA A 58 5.69 37.77 -36.09
N GLY A 59 5.91 36.50 -36.48
CA GLY A 59 5.99 36.07 -37.89
C GLY A 59 7.39 35.75 -38.42
N ARG A 60 8.39 35.54 -37.56
CA ARG A 60 9.83 35.35 -37.90
C ARG A 60 10.11 34.42 -39.09
N ARG A 61 9.45 33.26 -39.18
CA ARG A 61 9.58 32.31 -40.31
C ARG A 61 9.22 32.96 -41.66
N ARG A 62 8.12 33.73 -41.70
CA ARG A 62 7.60 34.37 -42.92
C ARG A 62 8.59 35.41 -43.45
N VAL A 63 9.10 36.29 -42.59
CA VAL A 63 10.10 37.30 -42.96
C VAL A 63 11.42 36.65 -43.39
N HIS A 64 11.89 35.60 -42.71
CA HIS A 64 13.10 34.89 -43.14
C HIS A 64 12.94 34.27 -44.54
N ALA A 65 11.82 33.63 -44.83
CA ALA A 65 11.52 33.09 -46.16
C ALA A 65 11.49 34.17 -47.26
N ALA A 66 10.93 35.35 -46.97
CA ALA A 66 10.92 36.47 -47.94
C ALA A 66 12.30 37.11 -48.12
N ARG A 67 13.14 37.20 -47.07
CA ARG A 67 14.54 37.65 -47.20
C ARG A 67 15.33 36.72 -48.13
N LEU A 68 15.09 35.40 -48.08
CA LEU A 68 15.68 34.44 -49.01
C LEU A 68 15.11 34.59 -50.43
N ALA A 69 13.78 34.70 -50.58
CA ALA A 69 13.14 34.83 -51.90
C ALA A 69 13.52 36.13 -52.65
N ARG A 70 13.80 37.23 -51.93
CA ARG A 70 14.32 38.48 -52.53
C ARG A 70 15.77 38.37 -53.03
N ALA A 71 16.53 37.37 -52.55
CA ALA A 71 17.93 37.18 -52.88
C ALA A 71 18.17 36.24 -54.08
N ASP A 72 17.10 35.67 -54.66
CA ASP A 72 17.20 34.85 -55.88
C ASP A 72 17.47 35.73 -57.12
N GLU A 73 18.26 35.23 -58.08
CA GLU A 73 18.52 35.95 -59.32
C GLU A 73 17.24 36.15 -60.13
N GLY A 74 16.94 37.41 -60.50
CA GLY A 74 15.71 37.77 -61.21
C GLY A 74 14.44 37.79 -60.35
N ALA A 75 14.55 37.78 -59.02
CA ALA A 75 13.41 37.90 -58.11
C ALA A 75 12.56 39.17 -58.36
N ASP A 76 11.24 39.02 -58.24
CA ASP A 76 10.28 40.12 -58.31
C ASP A 76 10.51 41.12 -57.16
N PRO A 77 10.75 42.43 -57.44
CA PRO A 77 10.93 43.46 -56.41
C PRO A 77 9.80 43.54 -55.37
N GLU A 78 8.56 43.19 -55.72
CA GLU A 78 7.43 43.20 -54.78
C GLU A 78 7.55 42.12 -53.69
N LEU A 79 8.37 41.07 -53.89
CA LEU A 79 8.71 40.11 -52.81
C LEU A 79 9.46 40.77 -51.64
N GLY A 80 10.04 41.96 -51.86
CA GLY A 80 10.62 42.79 -50.81
C GLY A 80 9.58 43.49 -49.92
N ARG A 81 8.29 43.53 -50.27
CA ARG A 81 7.26 44.31 -49.56
C ARG A 81 6.40 43.41 -48.67
N VAL A 82 6.57 43.55 -47.37
CA VAL A 82 5.95 42.68 -46.36
C VAL A 82 4.66 43.30 -45.82
N PRO A 83 3.48 42.65 -45.97
CA PRO A 83 2.27 43.10 -45.29
C PRO A 83 2.45 42.97 -43.77
N SER A 84 2.16 44.05 -43.07
CA SER A 84 2.57 44.25 -41.69
C SER A 84 1.45 44.90 -40.87
N ALA A 85 1.18 44.34 -39.70
CA ALA A 85 0.36 44.94 -38.66
C ALA A 85 1.28 45.65 -37.67
N ILE A 86 1.33 46.97 -37.76
CA ILE A 86 2.18 47.84 -36.95
C ILE A 86 1.45 48.15 -35.64
N MET A 87 2.04 47.75 -34.52
CA MET A 87 1.63 48.12 -33.17
C MET A 87 1.88 49.62 -32.94
N GLU A 88 1.06 50.23 -32.08
CA GLU A 88 1.37 51.56 -31.55
C GLU A 88 2.61 51.49 -30.63
N ALA A 89 3.25 52.62 -30.39
CA ALA A 89 4.41 52.68 -29.50
C ALA A 89 3.96 52.36 -28.06
N GLY A 90 4.54 51.31 -27.47
CA GLY A 90 4.17 50.76 -26.16
C GLY A 90 5.33 50.02 -25.51
N ASP A 91 5.08 49.43 -24.34
CA ASP A 91 6.12 48.74 -23.56
C ASP A 91 6.54 47.38 -24.18
N ASP A 92 7.70 46.87 -23.74
CA ASP A 92 8.18 45.53 -24.13
C ASP A 92 7.18 44.44 -23.70
N ALA A 93 6.40 44.67 -22.64
CA ALA A 93 5.37 43.76 -22.16
C ALA A 93 4.18 43.64 -23.13
N ALA A 94 3.64 44.72 -23.69
CA ALA A 94 2.56 44.67 -24.68
C ALA A 94 3.02 44.04 -25.99
N ALA A 95 4.26 44.32 -26.42
CA ALA A 95 4.87 43.64 -27.56
C ALA A 95 5.06 42.13 -27.29
N LEU A 96 5.46 41.76 -26.07
CA LEU A 96 5.55 40.36 -25.63
C LEU A 96 4.17 39.67 -25.61
N GLU A 97 3.16 40.30 -25.01
CA GLU A 97 1.78 39.79 -24.95
C GLU A 97 1.23 39.52 -26.35
N ALA A 98 1.39 40.45 -27.30
CA ALA A 98 1.01 40.24 -28.70
C ALA A 98 1.78 39.09 -29.39
N SER A 99 3.07 38.91 -29.08
CA SER A 99 3.89 37.79 -29.60
C SER A 99 3.42 36.44 -29.05
N LEU A 100 3.05 36.40 -27.77
CA LEU A 100 2.57 35.21 -27.05
C LEU A 100 1.17 34.80 -27.53
N ILE A 101 0.24 35.75 -27.65
CA ILE A 101 -1.15 35.48 -28.09
C ILE A 101 -1.19 34.82 -29.48
N GLU A 102 -0.33 35.24 -30.44
CA GLU A 102 -0.25 34.61 -31.78
C GLU A 102 0.21 33.14 -31.76
N ASN A 103 0.86 32.70 -30.67
CA ASN A 103 1.45 31.37 -30.55
C ASN A 103 0.66 30.46 -29.61
N ILE A 104 0.20 30.97 -28.46
CA ILE A 104 -0.62 30.23 -27.49
C ILE A 104 -1.99 29.88 -28.09
N ALA A 105 -2.60 30.78 -28.88
CA ALA A 105 -3.86 30.51 -29.57
C ALA A 105 -3.75 29.49 -30.73
N ARG A 106 -2.60 28.83 -30.92
CA ARG A 106 -2.29 28.02 -32.11
C ARG A 106 -1.99 26.54 -31.84
N LEU A 107 -1.71 26.19 -30.59
CA LEU A 107 -1.49 24.84 -30.04
C LEU A 107 -1.44 25.03 -28.51
N ASP A 108 -2.12 24.18 -27.73
CA ASP A 108 -2.07 24.25 -26.26
C ASP A 108 -0.60 24.11 -25.77
N PRO A 109 0.00 25.14 -25.15
CA PRO A 109 1.35 25.05 -24.62
C PRO A 109 1.39 24.18 -23.35
N ASP A 110 2.47 23.43 -23.16
CA ASP A 110 2.68 22.64 -21.94
C ASP A 110 2.82 23.53 -20.68
N GLU A 111 2.63 22.96 -19.49
CA GLU A 111 2.65 23.77 -18.25
C GLU A 111 4.02 24.42 -17.95
N VAL A 112 5.14 23.92 -18.52
CA VAL A 112 6.46 24.55 -18.39
C VAL A 112 6.60 25.73 -19.35
N THR A 113 6.15 25.60 -20.61
CA THR A 113 6.07 26.74 -21.55
C THR A 113 5.15 27.83 -21.01
N GLN A 114 3.98 27.48 -20.45
CA GLN A 114 3.11 28.44 -19.76
C GLN A 114 3.81 29.08 -18.55
N TRP A 115 4.55 28.30 -17.75
CA TRP A 115 5.32 28.81 -16.62
C TRP A 115 6.40 29.80 -17.05
N GLU A 116 7.17 29.52 -18.10
CA GLU A 116 8.17 30.45 -18.63
C GLU A 116 7.51 31.75 -19.14
N THR A 117 6.39 31.63 -19.84
CA THR A 117 5.59 32.75 -20.33
C THR A 117 5.09 33.64 -19.19
N PHE A 118 4.34 33.10 -18.23
CA PHE A 118 3.79 33.90 -17.12
C PHE A 118 4.90 34.43 -16.21
N THR A 119 5.98 33.67 -16.01
CA THR A 119 7.16 34.16 -15.27
C THR A 119 7.85 35.33 -15.98
N ARG A 120 7.83 35.40 -17.31
CA ARG A 120 8.34 36.57 -18.03
C ARG A 120 7.42 37.76 -17.85
N LEU A 121 6.11 37.62 -18.03
CA LEU A 121 5.14 38.72 -17.83
C LEU A 121 5.17 39.30 -16.41
N VAL A 122 5.30 38.45 -15.39
CA VAL A 122 5.48 38.89 -13.99
C VAL A 122 6.81 39.65 -13.79
N LYS A 123 7.88 39.31 -14.52
CA LYS A 123 9.14 40.07 -14.50
C LYS A 123 9.05 41.42 -15.20
N GLU A 124 8.26 41.52 -16.28
CA GLU A 124 7.94 42.81 -16.91
C GLU A 124 6.88 43.61 -16.11
N GLY A 125 6.45 43.12 -14.93
CA GLY A 125 5.65 43.87 -13.97
C GLY A 125 4.13 43.67 -14.02
N ARG A 126 3.60 42.75 -14.84
CA ARG A 126 2.16 42.45 -14.89
C ARG A 126 1.71 41.68 -13.66
N ALA A 127 0.51 41.98 -13.12
CA ALA A 127 -0.05 41.20 -12.03
C ALA A 127 -0.61 39.85 -12.51
N VAL A 128 -0.75 38.90 -11.58
CA VAL A 128 -1.36 37.58 -11.84
C VAL A 128 -2.76 37.72 -12.45
N ASP A 129 -3.52 38.69 -11.95
CA ASP A 129 -4.93 38.87 -12.27
C ASP A 129 -5.09 39.62 -13.63
N ASP A 130 -4.10 40.45 -14.02
CA ASP A 130 -3.98 41.01 -15.38
C ASP A 130 -3.68 39.92 -16.41
N ILE A 131 -2.78 38.98 -16.08
CA ILE A 131 -2.42 37.83 -16.92
C ILE A 131 -3.63 36.91 -17.08
N ALA A 132 -4.36 36.64 -16.00
CA ALA A 132 -5.61 35.88 -15.99
C ALA A 132 -6.63 36.48 -16.98
N ALA A 133 -6.89 37.79 -16.89
CA ALA A 133 -7.77 38.50 -17.81
C ALA A 133 -7.27 38.48 -19.27
N THR A 134 -5.97 38.65 -19.49
CA THR A 134 -5.35 38.72 -20.83
C THR A 134 -5.43 37.40 -21.60
N PHE A 135 -5.29 36.26 -20.91
CA PHE A 135 -5.35 34.93 -21.53
C PHE A 135 -6.70 34.22 -21.35
N GLY A 136 -7.67 34.82 -20.65
CA GLY A 136 -8.98 34.22 -20.38
C GLY A 136 -8.93 33.00 -19.44
N LEU A 137 -7.96 32.96 -18.53
CA LEU A 137 -7.70 31.84 -17.61
C LEU A 137 -7.97 32.25 -16.16
N PRO A 138 -8.54 31.38 -15.30
CA PRO A 138 -8.73 31.71 -13.88
C PRO A 138 -7.42 31.99 -13.13
N ASP A 139 -7.43 32.93 -12.18
CA ASP A 139 -6.25 33.32 -11.39
C ASP A 139 -5.60 32.12 -10.69
N LEU A 140 -6.40 31.17 -10.21
CA LEU A 140 -5.93 29.92 -9.59
C LEU A 140 -5.14 29.06 -10.57
N THR A 141 -5.48 29.07 -11.86
CA THR A 141 -4.70 28.40 -12.93
C THR A 141 -3.36 29.10 -13.13
N ILE A 142 -3.34 30.43 -13.20
CA ILE A 142 -2.08 31.20 -13.31
C ILE A 142 -1.18 30.94 -12.09
N ARG A 143 -1.74 30.97 -10.86
CA ARG A 143 -1.03 30.69 -9.60
C ARG A 143 -0.50 29.25 -9.54
N ARG A 144 -1.29 28.27 -10.01
CA ARG A 144 -0.88 26.86 -10.15
C ARG A 144 0.30 26.69 -11.13
N VAL A 145 0.25 27.34 -12.29
CA VAL A 145 1.35 27.30 -13.27
C VAL A 145 2.60 27.99 -12.72
N LEU A 146 2.47 29.16 -12.09
CA LEU A 146 3.59 29.87 -11.44
C LEU A 146 4.25 29.07 -10.32
N ALA A 147 3.50 28.21 -9.61
CA ALA A 147 4.05 27.31 -8.57
C ALA A 147 5.10 26.30 -9.10
N LEU A 148 5.12 26.01 -10.40
CA LEU A 148 6.19 25.22 -11.03
C LEU A 148 7.57 25.88 -10.91
N GLY A 149 7.63 27.19 -10.62
CA GLY A 149 8.86 27.89 -10.24
C GLY A 149 9.51 27.35 -8.96
N ASN A 150 8.71 26.77 -8.04
CA ASN A 150 9.25 26.13 -6.84
C ASN A 150 9.98 24.79 -7.15
N LEU A 151 9.94 24.28 -8.37
CA LEU A 151 10.74 23.10 -8.74
C LEU A 151 12.22 23.44 -8.97
N LEU A 152 13.09 22.44 -8.90
CA LEU A 152 14.48 22.53 -9.39
C LEU A 152 14.47 22.53 -10.93
N PRO A 153 15.44 23.19 -11.60
CA PRO A 153 15.52 23.22 -13.07
C PRO A 153 15.51 21.81 -13.69
N ARG A 154 16.27 20.86 -13.11
CA ARG A 154 16.29 19.45 -13.54
C ARG A 154 14.90 18.79 -13.52
N ILE A 155 14.06 19.08 -12.52
CA ILE A 155 12.69 18.50 -12.44
C ILE A 155 11.82 19.07 -13.56
N ARG A 156 11.88 20.39 -13.83
CA ARG A 156 11.21 20.97 -15.01
C ARG A 156 11.73 20.37 -16.31
N THR A 157 13.05 20.19 -16.46
CA THR A 157 13.64 19.53 -17.63
C THR A 157 13.19 18.08 -17.80
N LEU A 158 13.05 17.31 -16.71
CA LEU A 158 12.50 15.95 -16.77
C LEU A 158 11.04 15.97 -17.25
N TYR A 159 10.23 16.94 -16.80
CA TYR A 159 8.84 17.09 -17.22
C TYR A 159 8.71 17.50 -18.69
N THR A 160 9.48 18.49 -19.15
CA THR A 160 9.54 18.88 -20.58
C THR A 160 10.14 17.78 -21.48
N GLN A 161 10.81 16.79 -20.90
CA GLN A 161 11.26 15.56 -21.57
C GLN A 161 10.29 14.38 -21.37
N GLU A 162 9.11 14.62 -20.81
CA GLU A 162 8.04 13.63 -20.52
C GLU A 162 8.47 12.44 -19.62
N LYS A 163 9.61 12.56 -18.93
CA LYS A 163 10.18 11.53 -18.04
C LYS A 163 9.49 11.42 -16.68
N ILE A 164 8.65 12.39 -16.35
CA ILE A 164 7.83 12.42 -15.14
C ILE A 164 6.44 12.97 -15.47
N ASP A 165 5.41 12.41 -14.84
CA ASP A 165 4.03 12.78 -15.11
C ASP A 165 3.61 14.07 -14.40
N ARG A 166 2.50 14.65 -14.88
CA ARG A 166 1.90 15.89 -14.37
C ARG A 166 1.55 15.83 -12.88
N THR A 167 1.14 14.67 -12.36
CA THR A 167 0.78 14.48 -10.94
C THR A 167 2.03 14.38 -10.06
N THR A 168 3.08 13.68 -10.52
CA THR A 168 4.43 13.72 -9.90
C THR A 168 4.92 15.16 -9.76
N VAL A 169 4.91 15.91 -10.87
CA VAL A 169 5.40 17.30 -10.95
C VAL A 169 4.66 18.22 -10.00
N ARG A 170 3.32 18.12 -9.97
CA ARG A 170 2.47 18.95 -9.11
C ARG A 170 2.70 18.64 -7.63
N HIS A 171 2.77 17.38 -7.22
CA HIS A 171 3.09 17.03 -5.84
C HIS A 171 4.53 17.42 -5.45
N LEU A 172 5.49 17.42 -6.38
CA LEU A 172 6.84 17.94 -6.14
C LEU A 172 6.88 19.47 -5.91
N THR A 173 5.84 20.23 -6.26
CA THR A 173 5.75 21.66 -5.87
C THR A 173 5.54 21.85 -4.36
N LEU A 174 4.98 20.85 -3.68
CA LEU A 174 4.82 20.80 -2.21
C LEU A 174 6.14 20.46 -1.50
N ALA A 175 7.08 19.85 -2.22
CA ALA A 175 8.34 19.37 -1.67
C ALA A 175 9.34 20.53 -1.45
N SER A 176 10.02 20.52 -0.30
CA SER A 176 11.16 21.42 -0.05
C SER A 176 12.29 21.19 -1.06
N LYS A 177 13.15 22.20 -1.29
CA LYS A 177 14.33 22.07 -2.16
C LYS A 177 15.30 20.95 -1.71
N ARG A 178 15.24 20.51 -0.43
CA ARG A 178 15.98 19.33 0.06
C ARG A 178 15.33 18.03 -0.42
N GLN A 179 14.02 17.87 -0.23
CA GLN A 179 13.27 16.71 -0.71
C GLN A 179 13.31 16.60 -2.24
N GLN A 180 13.22 17.71 -2.98
CA GLN A 180 13.39 17.71 -4.44
C GLN A 180 14.76 17.18 -4.89
N ARG A 181 15.85 17.40 -4.13
CA ARG A 181 17.16 16.79 -4.43
C ARG A 181 17.19 15.30 -4.06
N ALA A 182 16.57 14.90 -2.96
CA ALA A 182 16.46 13.48 -2.57
C ALA A 182 15.61 12.68 -3.57
N TRP A 183 14.54 13.27 -4.10
CA TRP A 183 13.71 12.67 -5.14
C TRP A 183 14.49 12.49 -6.44
N LEU A 184 15.27 13.51 -6.85
CA LEU A 184 16.17 13.38 -8.00
C LEU A 184 17.22 12.29 -7.79
N ALA A 185 17.81 12.18 -6.59
CA ALA A 185 18.77 11.12 -6.28
C ALA A 185 18.13 9.71 -6.40
N LEU A 186 16.88 9.53 -5.97
CA LEU A 186 16.13 8.27 -6.17
C LEU A 186 15.74 8.01 -7.63
N HIS A 187 15.71 9.04 -8.50
CA HIS A 187 15.32 8.93 -9.91
C HIS A 187 16.53 8.76 -10.85
N ASP A 188 17.69 9.31 -10.47
CA ASP A 188 18.96 9.14 -11.19
C ASP A 188 19.70 7.83 -10.75
N ASP A 189 19.15 7.07 -9.78
CA ASP A 189 19.64 5.76 -9.29
C ASP A 189 18.82 4.60 -9.92
N PRO A 190 19.45 3.64 -10.64
CA PRO A 190 18.75 2.57 -11.35
C PRO A 190 18.22 1.44 -10.44
N ASP A 191 18.79 1.26 -9.24
CA ASP A 191 18.44 0.18 -8.31
C ASP A 191 17.42 0.65 -7.24
N ALA A 192 17.08 1.95 -7.23
CA ALA A 192 16.14 2.57 -6.30
C ALA A 192 14.77 2.88 -6.93
N TYR A 193 13.71 2.83 -6.12
CA TYR A 193 12.38 3.24 -6.56
C TYR A 193 12.06 4.71 -6.21
N ALA A 194 12.07 5.58 -7.22
CA ALA A 194 11.51 6.93 -7.10
C ALA A 194 9.97 6.89 -7.05
N PRO A 195 9.32 7.42 -6.00
CA PRO A 195 7.86 7.48 -5.93
C PRO A 195 7.29 8.43 -6.98
N THR A 196 6.20 8.03 -7.63
CA THR A 196 5.53 8.79 -8.70
C THR A 196 4.03 8.96 -8.44
N GLY A 197 3.36 9.80 -9.25
CA GLY A 197 1.93 10.09 -9.16
C GLY A 197 1.50 10.50 -7.75
N HIS A 198 0.51 9.80 -7.20
CA HIS A 198 -0.02 10.06 -5.86
C HIS A 198 0.91 9.60 -4.72
N GLN A 199 1.92 8.74 -4.97
CA GLN A 199 2.89 8.35 -3.95
C GLN A 199 3.80 9.51 -3.53
N VAL A 200 4.09 10.45 -4.46
CA VAL A 200 4.87 11.65 -4.16
C VAL A 200 4.24 12.45 -3.01
N LYS A 201 2.92 12.62 -2.98
CA LYS A 201 2.24 13.37 -1.92
C LYS A 201 2.42 12.72 -0.54
N ALA A 202 2.34 11.39 -0.47
CA ALA A 202 2.60 10.64 0.76
C ALA A 202 4.08 10.72 1.18
N TRP A 203 5.00 10.56 0.22
CA TRP A 203 6.45 10.61 0.46
C TRP A 203 6.95 12.00 0.87
N VAL A 204 6.41 13.08 0.29
CA VAL A 204 6.71 14.47 0.66
C VAL A 204 6.19 14.82 2.05
N LEU A 205 5.05 14.24 2.45
CA LEU A 205 4.42 14.48 3.76
C LEU A 205 4.77 13.41 4.82
N GLY A 206 5.73 12.52 4.53
CA GLY A 206 6.24 11.53 5.50
C GLY A 206 5.28 10.38 5.86
N GLY A 207 4.14 10.22 5.19
CA GLY A 207 3.13 9.23 5.55
C GLY A 207 1.81 9.38 4.81
N GLN A 208 0.71 8.94 5.42
CA GLN A 208 -0.64 9.23 4.90
C GLN A 208 -0.93 10.73 5.02
N PRO A 209 -1.40 11.44 3.97
CA PRO A 209 -1.65 12.89 4.05
C PRO A 209 -2.76 13.25 5.04
N ILE A 210 -2.40 13.97 6.11
CA ILE A 210 -3.31 14.42 7.18
C ILE A 210 -3.84 15.82 6.87
N ALA A 211 -5.15 15.94 6.66
CA ALA A 211 -5.79 17.21 6.29
C ALA A 211 -6.09 18.10 7.52
N ALA A 212 -5.78 19.40 7.41
CA ALA A 212 -5.88 20.39 8.48
C ALA A 212 -7.29 20.53 9.07
N ARG A 213 -8.33 20.28 8.26
CA ARG A 213 -9.75 20.28 8.68
C ARG A 213 -10.07 19.27 9.79
N HIS A 214 -9.23 18.26 10.00
CA HIS A 214 -9.42 17.22 11.01
C HIS A 214 -8.78 17.57 12.37
N ALA A 215 -8.08 18.70 12.49
CA ALA A 215 -7.49 19.15 13.74
C ALA A 215 -8.54 19.50 14.81
N LEU A 216 -8.30 19.08 16.05
CA LEU A 216 -9.13 19.38 17.21
C LEU A 216 -8.61 20.57 18.04
N PHE A 217 -7.39 21.01 17.74
CA PHE A 217 -6.76 22.22 18.27
C PHE A 217 -6.98 23.42 17.34
N ASP A 218 -6.79 24.62 17.89
CA ASP A 218 -6.77 25.85 17.11
C ASP A 218 -5.54 25.87 16.18
N LEU A 219 -5.78 26.02 14.87
CA LEU A 219 -4.75 26.07 13.84
C LEU A 219 -3.92 27.37 13.89
N ASP A 220 -4.48 28.46 14.41
CA ASP A 220 -3.78 29.75 14.52
C ASP A 220 -2.85 29.78 15.77
N ALA A 221 -3.09 28.89 16.74
CA ALA A 221 -2.23 28.66 17.90
C ALA A 221 -1.22 27.50 17.71
N TYR A 222 -1.26 26.78 16.59
CA TYR A 222 -0.41 25.62 16.34
C TYR A 222 1.00 26.03 15.87
N PRO A 223 2.08 25.59 16.54
CA PRO A 223 3.44 26.02 16.22
C PRO A 223 4.06 25.32 14.99
N GLY A 224 3.42 24.29 14.45
CA GLY A 224 3.92 23.52 13.31
C GLY A 224 3.43 24.05 11.96
N ALA A 225 4.13 23.71 10.89
CA ALA A 225 3.75 24.14 9.54
C ALA A 225 2.60 23.31 8.94
N THR A 226 1.73 23.98 8.17
CA THR A 226 0.78 23.34 7.25
C THR A 226 1.09 23.77 5.82
N VAL A 227 1.08 22.81 4.89
CA VAL A 227 1.28 23.03 3.45
C VAL A 227 -0.08 23.10 2.77
N ALA A 228 -0.37 24.20 2.07
CA ALA A 228 -1.54 24.28 1.20
C ALA A 228 -1.27 23.50 -0.10
N ASP A 229 -2.14 22.53 -0.44
CA ASP A 229 -2.05 21.90 -1.75
C ASP A 229 -2.70 22.81 -2.79
N LEU A 230 -1.89 23.59 -3.48
CA LEU A 230 -2.35 24.52 -4.52
C LEU A 230 -3.09 23.81 -5.65
N PHE A 231 -2.98 22.49 -5.80
CA PHE A 231 -3.67 21.68 -6.81
C PHE A 231 -4.87 20.90 -6.26
N GLY A 232 -5.10 20.93 -4.95
CA GLY A 232 -6.27 20.37 -4.27
C GLY A 232 -7.14 21.46 -3.61
N GLU A 233 -7.94 21.05 -2.63
CA GLU A 233 -8.80 21.92 -1.79
C GLU A 233 -8.34 21.95 -0.32
N ASP A 234 -7.43 21.04 0.06
CA ASP A 234 -6.97 20.83 1.43
C ASP A 234 -5.64 21.53 1.74
N ARG A 235 -5.49 21.97 2.99
CA ARG A 235 -4.19 22.15 3.65
C ARG A 235 -3.83 20.84 4.37
N TYR A 236 -2.56 20.46 4.37
CA TYR A 236 -2.05 19.26 5.06
C TYR A 236 -0.99 19.65 6.09
N PHE A 237 -0.80 18.83 7.13
CA PHE A 237 0.31 19.03 8.06
C PHE A 237 1.66 18.67 7.41
N ALA A 238 2.68 19.50 7.62
CA ALA A 238 4.02 19.28 7.09
C ALA A 238 4.81 18.22 7.87
N ASP A 239 4.39 17.97 9.11
CA ASP A 239 5.00 17.08 10.08
C ASP A 239 3.87 16.26 10.75
N PRO A 240 3.72 14.97 10.40
CA PRO A 240 2.69 14.11 10.99
C PRO A 240 2.87 13.88 12.49
N ASP A 241 4.10 13.86 13.00
CA ASP A 241 4.37 13.55 14.42
C ASP A 241 4.10 14.78 15.30
N ALA A 242 4.42 15.98 14.82
CA ALA A 242 4.01 17.23 15.45
C ALA A 242 2.49 17.42 15.40
N PHE A 243 1.83 17.03 14.30
CA PHE A 243 0.36 16.97 14.24
C PHE A 243 -0.17 16.01 15.31
N TRP A 244 0.31 14.78 15.36
CA TRP A 244 -0.17 13.78 16.31
C TRP A 244 0.07 14.22 17.75
N THR A 245 1.20 14.86 18.04
CA THR A 245 1.49 15.44 19.36
C THR A 245 0.44 16.48 19.76
N ALA A 246 0.12 17.44 18.89
CA ALA A 246 -0.91 18.45 19.16
C ALA A 246 -2.34 17.88 19.17
N GLN A 247 -2.62 16.90 18.30
CA GLN A 247 -3.92 16.24 18.20
C GLN A 247 -4.19 15.40 19.44
N TYR A 248 -3.22 14.62 19.93
CA TYR A 248 -3.34 13.90 21.20
C TYR A 248 -3.40 14.84 22.41
N ALA A 249 -2.70 15.98 22.41
CA ALA A 249 -2.85 17.00 23.44
C ALA A 249 -4.27 17.61 23.44
N ALA A 250 -4.86 17.87 22.27
CA ALA A 250 -6.24 18.34 22.14
C ALA A 250 -7.27 17.27 22.54
N ILE A 251 -7.02 16.02 22.18
CA ILE A 251 -7.82 14.85 22.62
C ILE A 251 -7.78 14.73 24.14
N GLU A 252 -6.61 14.78 24.78
CA GLU A 252 -6.48 14.73 26.24
C GLU A 252 -7.11 15.95 26.92
N ALA A 253 -7.03 17.15 26.34
CA ALA A 253 -7.74 18.33 26.86
C ALA A 253 -9.27 18.17 26.78
N ARG A 254 -9.81 17.63 25.67
CA ARG A 254 -11.24 17.29 25.55
C ARG A 254 -11.65 16.20 26.53
N ARG A 255 -10.82 15.17 26.69
CA ARG A 255 -10.98 14.07 27.66
C ARG A 255 -11.02 14.59 29.10
N ALA A 256 -10.07 15.45 29.50
CA ALA A 256 -10.06 16.10 30.79
C ALA A 256 -11.33 16.94 31.02
N ALA A 257 -11.76 17.73 30.04
CA ALA A 257 -13.00 18.50 30.13
C ALA A 257 -14.24 17.60 30.30
N TYR A 258 -14.33 16.48 29.58
CA TYR A 258 -15.42 15.52 29.76
C TYR A 258 -15.42 14.90 31.18
N LEU A 259 -14.25 14.52 31.71
CA LEU A 259 -14.10 14.03 33.08
C LEU A 259 -14.50 15.10 34.12
N GLU A 260 -14.08 16.35 33.95
CA GLU A 260 -14.42 17.48 34.82
C GLU A 260 -15.94 17.76 34.83
N HIS A 261 -16.60 17.65 33.67
CA HIS A 261 -18.06 17.70 33.58
C HIS A 261 -18.75 16.50 34.27
N GLY A 262 -18.00 15.57 34.86
CA GLY A 262 -18.48 14.42 35.64
C GLY A 262 -18.76 13.16 34.82
N TRP A 263 -18.12 12.96 33.65
CA TRP A 263 -18.19 11.66 32.95
C TRP A 263 -17.30 10.65 33.67
N SER A 264 -17.76 9.40 33.78
CA SER A 264 -17.14 8.43 34.70
C SER A 264 -15.78 7.91 34.24
N ASP A 265 -15.55 7.86 32.93
CA ASP A 265 -14.24 7.71 32.29
C ASP A 265 -14.35 8.14 30.81
N VAL A 266 -13.20 8.32 30.16
CA VAL A 266 -13.06 8.65 28.74
C VAL A 266 -11.92 7.83 28.15
N VAL A 267 -12.19 7.13 27.06
CA VAL A 267 -11.25 6.23 26.38
C VAL A 267 -10.89 6.80 25.01
N ILE A 268 -9.63 6.66 24.60
CA ILE A 268 -9.17 7.02 23.25
C ILE A 268 -8.94 5.72 22.48
N VAL A 269 -9.66 5.54 21.38
CA VAL A 269 -9.40 4.46 20.41
C VAL A 269 -8.36 5.02 19.43
N PRO A 270 -7.12 4.49 19.38
CA PRO A 270 -6.05 5.04 18.57
C PRO A 270 -6.32 4.88 17.07
N ALA A 271 -5.48 5.51 16.22
CA ALA A 271 -5.60 5.67 14.76
C ALA A 271 -5.63 4.37 13.91
N SER A 272 -5.80 3.24 14.58
CA SER A 272 -5.26 1.91 14.33
C SER A 272 -6.16 0.79 14.85
N GLU A 273 -7.18 1.13 15.62
CA GLU A 273 -8.39 0.35 15.80
C GLU A 273 -9.56 1.19 15.23
N HIS A 274 -10.79 0.67 15.27
CA HIS A 274 -11.97 1.41 14.83
C HIS A 274 -13.03 1.27 15.93
N PHE A 275 -13.61 2.37 16.41
CA PHE A 275 -14.73 2.32 17.34
C PHE A 275 -15.97 1.73 16.65
N HIS A 276 -16.11 0.42 16.74
CA HIS A 276 -17.22 -0.32 16.17
C HIS A 276 -18.44 -0.11 17.06
N THR A 277 -19.26 0.90 16.75
CA THR A 277 -20.37 1.34 17.63
C THR A 277 -21.37 0.22 17.99
N TRP A 278 -21.49 -0.83 17.17
CA TRP A 278 -22.30 -2.02 17.48
C TRP A 278 -21.72 -2.90 18.59
N GLU A 279 -20.48 -2.71 19.01
CA GLU A 279 -19.84 -3.38 20.15
C GLU A 279 -20.05 -2.63 21.46
N TYR A 280 -20.97 -1.66 21.47
CA TYR A 280 -21.30 -0.79 22.61
C TYR A 280 -22.82 -0.68 22.80
N GLU A 281 -23.25 -0.26 24.00
CA GLU A 281 -24.63 0.11 24.31
C GLU A 281 -24.65 1.53 24.92
N LYS A 282 -25.75 2.27 24.69
CA LYS A 282 -25.88 3.64 25.22
C LYS A 282 -26.20 3.61 26.71
N ALA A 283 -25.32 4.19 27.50
CA ALA A 283 -25.47 4.37 28.93
C ALA A 283 -25.39 5.86 29.29
N PRO A 284 -26.42 6.45 29.93
CA PRO A 284 -26.33 7.82 30.38
C PRO A 284 -25.26 7.95 31.48
N LYS A 285 -24.57 9.08 31.50
CA LYS A 285 -23.58 9.51 32.51
C LYS A 285 -23.80 8.96 33.93
N ARG A 286 -25.01 9.14 34.48
CA ARG A 286 -25.46 8.65 35.80
C ARG A 286 -25.50 7.13 36.02
N LYS A 287 -25.20 6.32 34.99
CA LYS A 287 -25.09 4.86 35.02
C LYS A 287 -23.67 4.38 34.65
N GLY A 288 -22.66 5.26 34.75
CA GLY A 288 -21.28 4.92 34.42
C GLY A 288 -20.96 4.97 32.93
N GLY A 289 -21.76 5.67 32.12
CA GLY A 289 -21.42 5.90 30.71
C GLY A 289 -20.07 6.60 30.53
N ARG A 290 -19.32 6.22 29.50
CA ARG A 290 -18.04 6.82 29.10
C ARG A 290 -18.16 7.60 27.79
N ILE A 291 -17.11 8.33 27.45
CA ILE A 291 -16.87 8.86 26.11
C ILE A 291 -15.82 7.99 25.43
N TYR A 292 -15.98 7.70 24.14
CA TYR A 292 -14.94 7.08 23.32
C TYR A 292 -14.52 8.04 22.21
N ILE A 293 -13.22 8.26 22.07
CA ILE A 293 -12.62 9.20 21.13
C ILE A 293 -11.94 8.39 20.03
N ASP A 294 -12.62 8.25 18.89
CA ASP A 294 -12.28 7.35 17.81
C ASP A 294 -11.40 8.02 16.77
N VAL A 295 -10.11 7.66 16.73
CA VAL A 295 -9.10 8.27 15.87
C VAL A 295 -8.93 7.46 14.58
N ARG A 296 -8.66 8.12 13.46
CA ARG A 296 -8.26 7.48 12.19
C ARG A 296 -6.87 7.90 11.76
N SER A 297 -6.16 7.02 11.04
CA SER A 297 -4.87 7.33 10.40
C SER A 297 -4.89 8.47 9.37
N THR A 298 -6.07 9.02 9.05
CA THR A 298 -6.29 10.26 8.28
C THR A 298 -6.19 11.55 9.13
N GLY A 299 -6.06 11.42 10.45
CA GLY A 299 -6.14 12.50 11.43
C GLY A 299 -7.55 12.80 11.96
N GLU A 300 -8.58 12.20 11.35
CA GLU A 300 -9.98 12.36 11.73
C GLU A 300 -10.27 11.78 13.12
N VAL A 301 -11.13 12.44 13.90
CA VAL A 301 -11.44 12.05 15.28
C VAL A 301 -12.94 12.24 15.56
N THR A 302 -13.62 11.17 15.99
CA THR A 302 -15.06 11.17 16.31
C THR A 302 -15.29 10.96 17.81
N PHE A 303 -16.19 11.74 18.41
CA PHE A 303 -16.53 11.65 19.84
C PHE A 303 -17.86 10.91 20.02
N HIS A 304 -17.78 9.70 20.59
CA HIS A 304 -18.93 8.85 20.87
C HIS A 304 -19.32 8.99 22.35
N GLU A 305 -20.31 9.85 22.63
CA GLU A 305 -20.74 10.13 24.01
C GLU A 305 -21.74 9.13 24.58
N GLY A 306 -21.56 8.78 25.86
CA GLY A 306 -22.54 8.01 26.63
C GLY A 306 -22.61 6.55 26.21
N TYR A 307 -21.46 5.90 26.03
CA TYR A 307 -21.37 4.49 25.69
C TYR A 307 -20.67 3.67 26.78
N LEU A 308 -20.99 2.39 26.80
CA LEU A 308 -20.25 1.33 27.45
C LEU A 308 -20.10 0.20 26.43
N THR A 309 -18.97 -0.50 26.35
CA THR A 309 -18.84 -1.73 25.53
C THR A 309 -20.01 -2.70 25.80
N ARG A 310 -20.34 -3.60 24.87
CA ARG A 310 -21.37 -4.64 25.05
C ARG A 310 -20.97 -5.71 26.04
N LYS A 311 -19.67 -5.83 26.28
CA LYS A 311 -19.19 -6.18 27.61
C LYS A 311 -19.66 -5.09 28.59
N GLU A 312 -19.04 -3.92 28.76
CA GLU A 312 -19.41 -2.91 29.79
C GLU A 312 -20.87 -2.50 30.05
N ALA A 313 -21.86 -2.86 29.25
CA ALA A 313 -23.27 -2.73 29.60
C ALA A 313 -23.78 -4.00 30.31
N ARG A 314 -23.68 -5.17 29.67
CA ARG A 314 -23.87 -6.51 30.29
C ARG A 314 -22.93 -6.77 31.47
N ARG A 315 -21.81 -6.09 31.44
CA ARG A 315 -20.62 -6.21 32.26
C ARG A 315 -20.27 -4.79 32.69
N THR A 316 -21.21 -3.94 33.13
CA THR A 316 -20.80 -2.71 33.84
C THR A 316 -19.96 -3.17 35.02
N ALA A 317 -18.61 -3.08 34.76
CA ALA A 317 -17.47 -4.08 34.93
C ALA A 317 -16.46 -4.47 33.72
N SER A 318 -16.15 -3.67 32.66
CA SER A 318 -15.02 -3.71 31.58
C SER A 318 -15.11 -4.51 30.20
N GLY A 319 -14.55 -4.04 29.03
CA GLY A 319 -14.53 -4.68 27.65
C GLY A 319 -13.68 -4.09 26.45
N GLU A 320 -13.63 -4.71 25.22
CA GLU A 320 -12.55 -4.58 24.14
C GLU A 320 -12.91 -4.92 22.59
N ALA A 321 -12.38 -4.31 21.45
CA ALA A 321 -12.23 -4.83 19.98
C ALA A 321 -11.90 -3.86 18.68
N PRO A 322 -11.44 -4.32 17.43
CA PRO A 322 -10.85 -3.54 16.21
C PRO A 322 -11.05 -3.96 14.64
N GLU A 323 -10.48 -3.30 13.53
CA GLU A 323 -10.38 -3.72 12.01
C GLU A 323 -9.48 -2.89 10.91
N GLY A 324 -9.56 -3.02 9.52
CA GLY A 324 -8.47 -2.83 8.43
C GLY A 324 -8.54 -2.14 6.93
N PRO A 325 -8.45 -2.82 5.70
CA PRO A 325 -7.52 -2.57 4.45
C PRO A 325 -7.81 -1.79 3.03
N LYS A 326 -7.23 -2.14 1.80
CA LYS A 326 -6.92 -1.24 0.53
C LYS A 326 -6.72 -1.85 -0.99
N PRO A 327 -6.75 -1.12 -2.22
CA PRO A 327 -6.81 -1.59 -3.71
C PRO A 327 -5.89 -1.02 -4.95
N GLN A 328 -6.12 -1.27 -6.33
CA GLN A 328 -5.22 -1.05 -7.60
C GLN A 328 -5.71 -0.57 -9.12
N ARG A 329 -5.16 -0.97 -10.36
CA ARG A 329 -5.00 -0.22 -11.74
C ARG A 329 -5.07 -0.96 -13.23
N PRO A 330 -5.12 -0.33 -14.51
CA PRO A 330 -5.49 -0.89 -15.92
C PRO A 330 -4.83 -0.43 -17.38
N GLU A 331 -5.35 -0.84 -18.63
CA GLU A 331 -5.25 -0.34 -20.12
C GLU A 331 -6.56 0.35 -20.57
N LEU A 332 -7.66 -0.41 -20.44
CA LEU A 332 -9.01 0.11 -20.34
C LEU A 332 -8.97 1.26 -19.31
N THR A 333 -9.85 2.26 -19.39
CA THR A 333 -9.90 3.25 -18.30
C THR A 333 -10.18 2.51 -16.98
N SER A 334 -9.69 2.99 -15.83
CA SER A 334 -9.87 2.27 -14.56
C SER A 334 -11.32 1.97 -14.23
N ALA A 335 -12.24 2.85 -14.65
CA ALA A 335 -13.68 2.61 -14.60
C ALA A 335 -14.15 1.48 -15.55
N LEU A 336 -13.68 1.45 -16.80
CA LEU A 336 -14.06 0.41 -17.77
C LEU A 336 -13.42 -0.95 -17.45
N GLN A 337 -12.17 -0.97 -16.97
CA GLN A 337 -11.51 -2.15 -16.41
C GLN A 337 -12.35 -2.71 -15.25
N THR A 338 -12.65 -1.88 -14.25
CA THR A 338 -13.49 -2.27 -13.11
C THR A 338 -14.86 -2.78 -13.55
N TYR A 339 -15.49 -2.15 -14.55
CA TYR A 339 -16.76 -2.61 -15.12
C TYR A 339 -16.64 -4.02 -15.73
N VAL A 340 -15.62 -4.26 -16.56
CA VAL A 340 -15.34 -5.56 -17.19
C VAL A 340 -15.04 -6.63 -16.14
N ASP A 341 -14.19 -6.31 -15.16
CA ASP A 341 -13.77 -7.25 -14.12
C ASP A 341 -14.92 -7.66 -13.21
N LEU A 342 -15.76 -6.71 -12.78
CA LEU A 342 -16.93 -7.00 -11.94
C LEU A 342 -17.96 -7.89 -12.66
N HIS A 343 -18.20 -7.68 -13.95
CA HIS A 343 -19.14 -8.53 -14.72
C HIS A 343 -18.56 -9.92 -14.99
N ARG A 344 -17.25 -10.02 -15.31
CA ARG A 344 -16.55 -11.31 -15.45
C ARG A 344 -16.56 -12.09 -14.13
N HIS A 345 -16.26 -11.43 -13.01
CA HIS A 345 -16.29 -11.98 -11.66
C HIS A 345 -17.70 -12.47 -11.28
N ALA A 346 -18.76 -11.71 -11.59
CA ALA A 346 -20.14 -12.13 -11.35
C ALA A 346 -20.51 -13.40 -12.15
N ALA A 347 -20.15 -13.47 -13.43
CA ALA A 347 -20.38 -14.63 -14.28
C ALA A 347 -19.63 -15.89 -13.79
N VAL A 348 -18.34 -15.74 -13.45
CA VAL A 348 -17.52 -16.84 -12.89
C VAL A 348 -18.10 -17.34 -11.58
N ARG A 349 -18.50 -16.45 -10.66
CA ARG A 349 -19.14 -16.82 -9.39
C ARG A 349 -20.43 -17.61 -9.59
N ALA A 350 -21.28 -17.21 -10.54
CA ALA A 350 -22.53 -17.93 -10.82
C ALA A 350 -22.26 -19.33 -11.38
N ALA A 351 -21.33 -19.46 -12.34
CA ALA A 351 -20.97 -20.75 -12.92
C ALA A 351 -20.32 -21.71 -11.89
N LEU A 352 -19.47 -21.18 -11.00
CA LEU A 352 -18.72 -21.96 -10.00
C LEU A 352 -19.63 -22.70 -9.01
N LEU A 353 -20.84 -22.21 -8.75
CA LEU A 353 -21.86 -22.91 -7.92
C LEU A 353 -22.21 -24.30 -8.46
N THR A 354 -22.04 -24.54 -9.77
CA THR A 354 -22.29 -25.84 -10.41
C THR A 354 -21.06 -26.75 -10.46
N ARG A 355 -19.89 -26.26 -10.01
CA ARG A 355 -18.57 -26.88 -10.14
C ARG A 355 -17.79 -26.88 -8.80
N PRO A 356 -18.30 -27.53 -7.74
CA PRO A 356 -17.68 -27.50 -6.41
C PRO A 356 -16.26 -28.11 -6.38
N GLU A 357 -15.96 -29.07 -7.23
CA GLU A 357 -14.63 -29.68 -7.38
C GLU A 357 -13.59 -28.75 -8.04
N VAL A 358 -14.04 -27.82 -8.91
CA VAL A 358 -13.23 -26.69 -9.39
C VAL A 358 -13.05 -25.66 -8.28
N ALA A 359 -14.10 -25.36 -7.51
CA ALA A 359 -14.03 -24.43 -6.37
C ALA A 359 -13.03 -24.90 -5.30
N LEU A 360 -13.04 -26.20 -4.97
CA LEU A 360 -12.06 -26.82 -4.07
C LEU A 360 -10.62 -26.67 -4.58
N ARG A 361 -10.38 -26.90 -5.88
CA ARG A 361 -9.04 -26.75 -6.48
C ARG A 361 -8.56 -25.30 -6.49
N LEU A 362 -9.46 -24.33 -6.68
CA LEU A 362 -9.13 -22.90 -6.55
C LEU A 362 -8.84 -22.53 -5.08
N MET A 363 -9.58 -23.09 -4.13
CA MET A 363 -9.33 -22.94 -2.70
C MET A 363 -7.94 -23.47 -2.30
N VAL A 364 -7.54 -24.63 -2.83
CA VAL A 364 -6.21 -25.20 -2.61
C VAL A 364 -5.13 -24.33 -3.25
N ALA A 365 -5.33 -23.81 -4.46
CA ALA A 365 -4.39 -22.88 -5.08
C ALA A 365 -4.22 -21.58 -4.24
N HIS A 366 -5.30 -21.05 -3.68
CA HIS A 366 -5.25 -19.94 -2.72
C HIS A 366 -4.52 -20.29 -1.42
N ALA A 367 -4.60 -21.54 -0.96
CA ALA A 367 -3.93 -21.99 0.26
C ALA A 367 -2.41 -22.23 0.05
N VAL A 368 -2.01 -22.70 -1.13
CA VAL A 368 -0.61 -22.88 -1.54
C VAL A 368 0.09 -21.52 -1.76
N VAL A 369 -0.49 -20.65 -2.58
CA VAL A 369 0.16 -19.42 -3.11
C VAL A 369 -0.27 -18.14 -2.36
N GLY A 370 -1.44 -18.14 -1.72
CA GLY A 370 -2.07 -16.93 -1.20
C GLY A 370 -2.81 -16.11 -2.27
N SER A 371 -3.51 -15.05 -1.83
CA SER A 371 -4.04 -13.99 -2.71
C SER A 371 -4.38 -12.71 -1.94
N HIS A 372 -4.75 -11.65 -2.67
CA HIS A 372 -5.14 -10.35 -2.14
C HIS A 372 -6.30 -10.36 -1.11
N LEU A 373 -7.13 -11.41 -1.08
CA LEU A 373 -8.19 -11.62 -0.06
C LEU A 373 -8.01 -12.92 0.74
N TRP A 374 -6.96 -13.70 0.48
CA TRP A 374 -6.71 -14.98 1.16
C TRP A 374 -5.25 -15.04 1.62
N THR A 375 -5.01 -14.70 2.89
CA THR A 375 -3.70 -14.87 3.53
C THR A 375 -3.67 -16.18 4.31
N ILE A 376 -2.84 -17.12 3.84
CA ILE A 376 -2.39 -18.28 4.62
C ILE A 376 -0.93 -18.02 5.03
N ARG A 377 -0.51 -18.57 6.17
CA ARG A 377 0.90 -18.58 6.61
C ARG A 377 1.24 -19.99 7.07
N PRO A 378 2.42 -20.52 6.73
CA PRO A 378 2.95 -21.69 7.41
C PRO A 378 3.06 -21.43 8.92
N GLU A 379 2.84 -22.47 9.72
CA GLU A 379 3.30 -22.53 11.11
C GLU A 379 4.83 -22.52 11.08
N PRO A 380 5.50 -21.48 11.61
CA PRO A 380 6.94 -21.33 11.43
C PRO A 380 7.77 -22.43 12.10
N GLN A 381 7.24 -23.17 13.08
CA GLN A 381 7.95 -24.18 13.91
C GLN A 381 9.25 -23.67 14.60
N THR A 382 9.59 -22.38 14.48
CA THR A 382 10.88 -21.84 14.93
C THR A 382 11.01 -21.72 16.44
N THR A 383 12.19 -22.02 16.96
CA THR A 383 12.57 -21.80 18.36
C THR A 383 13.99 -21.24 18.48
N ARG A 384 14.23 -20.41 19.51
CA ARG A 384 15.56 -19.86 19.85
C ARG A 384 16.42 -20.82 20.68
N ASN A 385 15.97 -22.05 20.91
CA ASN A 385 16.71 -23.08 21.62
C ASN A 385 17.08 -24.19 20.64
N ASP A 386 18.35 -24.29 20.29
CA ASP A 386 18.84 -25.18 19.24
C ASP A 386 18.53 -26.65 19.51
N ALA A 387 18.65 -27.12 20.76
CA ALA A 387 18.31 -28.49 21.14
C ALA A 387 16.81 -28.81 20.98
N VAL A 388 15.93 -27.81 21.09
CA VAL A 388 14.48 -27.99 20.85
C VAL A 388 14.17 -27.98 19.35
N ARG A 389 14.96 -27.25 18.55
CA ARG A 389 14.85 -27.28 17.10
C ARG A 389 15.29 -28.65 16.55
N GLU A 390 16.47 -29.11 16.96
CA GLU A 390 17.00 -30.45 16.61
C GLU A 390 16.05 -31.59 17.03
N SER A 391 15.45 -31.49 18.22
CA SER A 391 14.42 -32.41 18.74
C SER A 391 13.17 -32.49 17.84
N VAL A 392 12.75 -31.38 17.23
CA VAL A 392 11.60 -31.33 16.31
C VAL A 392 12.00 -31.75 14.89
N GLU A 393 13.13 -31.26 14.37
CA GLU A 393 13.67 -31.62 13.05
C GLU A 393 13.93 -33.12 12.92
N THR A 394 14.28 -33.81 14.01
CA THR A 394 14.51 -35.26 14.06
C THR A 394 13.30 -36.07 14.55
N ALA A 395 12.15 -35.44 14.83
CA ALA A 395 10.96 -36.14 15.27
C ALA A 395 10.32 -36.96 14.14
N ARG A 396 9.86 -38.18 14.47
CA ARG A 396 9.22 -39.09 13.49
C ARG A 396 7.99 -38.47 12.81
N GLY A 397 7.28 -37.58 13.50
CA GLY A 397 6.19 -36.78 12.92
C GLY A 397 6.66 -35.94 11.72
N GLU A 398 7.73 -35.16 11.90
CA GLU A 398 8.26 -34.33 10.82
C GLU A 398 8.92 -35.17 9.73
N THR A 399 9.60 -36.28 10.05
CA THR A 399 10.15 -37.20 9.03
C THR A 399 9.07 -37.75 8.09
N VAL A 400 7.96 -38.25 8.64
CA VAL A 400 6.84 -38.81 7.84
C VAL A 400 6.10 -37.69 7.08
N PHE A 401 6.06 -36.49 7.64
CA PHE A 401 5.47 -35.33 6.98
C PHE A 401 6.33 -34.82 5.81
N ASP A 402 7.66 -34.79 5.98
CA ASP A 402 8.67 -34.41 4.99
C ASP A 402 8.67 -35.32 3.76
N GLU A 403 8.59 -36.65 3.97
CA GLU A 403 8.40 -37.62 2.89
C GLU A 403 7.15 -37.31 2.04
N ARG A 404 6.05 -36.92 2.69
CA ARG A 404 4.79 -36.59 2.01
C ARG A 404 4.83 -35.21 1.35
N ARG A 405 5.49 -34.25 1.99
CA ARG A 405 5.73 -32.89 1.49
C ARG A 405 6.51 -32.93 0.18
N ARG A 406 7.65 -33.65 0.12
CA ARG A 406 8.42 -33.80 -1.14
C ARG A 406 7.58 -34.40 -2.28
N ALA A 407 6.80 -35.44 -2.00
CA ALA A 407 5.90 -36.00 -3.01
C ALA A 407 4.83 -35.00 -3.51
N VAL A 408 4.38 -34.07 -2.67
CA VAL A 408 3.46 -32.99 -3.07
C VAL A 408 4.19 -31.87 -3.83
N LEU A 409 5.44 -31.54 -3.48
CA LEU A 409 6.28 -30.61 -4.27
C LEU A 409 6.45 -31.12 -5.71
N ASP A 410 6.84 -32.39 -5.88
CA ASP A 410 6.95 -33.05 -7.19
C ASP A 410 5.61 -33.06 -7.96
N LEU A 411 4.49 -33.34 -7.27
CA LEU A 411 3.16 -33.31 -7.87
C LEU A 411 2.76 -31.91 -8.36
N LEU A 412 3.17 -30.84 -7.67
CA LEU A 412 2.90 -29.46 -8.07
C LEU A 412 3.92 -28.91 -9.08
N GLY A 413 5.10 -29.52 -9.19
CA GLY A 413 6.21 -29.05 -10.03
C GLY A 413 7.10 -28.01 -9.35
N PHE A 414 7.15 -28.02 -8.02
CA PHE A 414 8.11 -27.25 -7.23
C PHE A 414 9.44 -28.00 -7.08
N PRO A 415 10.57 -27.32 -6.79
CA PRO A 415 11.82 -27.99 -6.44
C PRO A 415 11.65 -28.90 -5.21
N SER A 416 12.31 -30.07 -5.22
CA SER A 416 12.27 -31.06 -4.11
C SER A 416 12.83 -30.56 -2.77
N GLU A 417 13.60 -29.46 -2.82
CA GLU A 417 14.27 -28.84 -1.67
C GLU A 417 13.54 -27.59 -1.13
N GLU A 418 12.35 -27.25 -1.65
CA GLU A 418 11.53 -26.19 -1.03
C GLU A 418 11.09 -26.63 0.38
N PRO A 419 11.21 -25.77 1.41
CA PRO A 419 10.92 -26.16 2.80
C PRO A 419 9.42 -26.34 3.07
N THR A 420 8.55 -25.73 2.26
CA THR A 420 7.09 -25.78 2.38
C THR A 420 6.42 -25.75 1.01
N VAL A 421 5.29 -26.44 0.87
CA VAL A 421 4.34 -26.31 -0.24
C VAL A 421 3.62 -24.95 -0.17
N THR A 422 3.28 -24.52 1.04
CA THR A 422 2.56 -23.27 1.34
C THR A 422 3.50 -22.09 1.53
N GLY A 423 2.97 -20.87 1.40
CA GLY A 423 3.74 -19.63 1.59
C GLY A 423 4.48 -19.13 0.36
N GLY A 424 4.34 -19.82 -0.79
CA GLY A 424 4.67 -19.28 -2.11
C GLY A 424 6.14 -18.94 -2.35
N SER A 425 7.04 -19.91 -2.14
CA SER A 425 8.51 -19.88 -2.31
C SER A 425 9.17 -18.50 -2.49
N GLY A 426 9.87 -18.06 -1.44
CA GLY A 426 10.78 -16.90 -1.46
C GLY A 426 12.09 -17.13 -2.25
N GLY A 427 12.03 -18.00 -3.27
CA GLY A 427 13.13 -18.33 -4.18
C GLY A 427 13.01 -17.57 -5.51
N ASP A 428 14.14 -17.43 -6.20
CA ASP A 428 14.37 -16.45 -7.27
C ASP A 428 13.74 -16.82 -8.63
N TYR A 429 12.41 -16.94 -8.65
CA TYR A 429 11.58 -17.06 -9.84
C TYR A 429 10.64 -15.86 -9.96
N ALA A 430 11.22 -14.75 -10.42
CA ALA A 430 10.48 -13.73 -11.15
C ALA A 430 9.78 -14.33 -12.38
N LEU A 431 8.79 -13.61 -12.94
CA LEU A 431 7.89 -14.05 -14.02
C LEU A 431 6.83 -15.11 -13.62
N ALA A 432 5.92 -14.75 -12.71
CA ALA A 432 4.60 -15.35 -12.66
C ALA A 432 3.58 -14.42 -11.96
N GLU A 433 3.04 -13.44 -12.70
CA GLU A 433 1.87 -12.64 -12.26
C GLU A 433 0.61 -13.53 -12.05
N ASP A 434 0.67 -14.77 -12.53
CA ASP A 434 -0.39 -15.79 -12.52
C ASP A 434 -0.01 -17.08 -11.73
N ARG A 435 0.88 -17.02 -10.71
CA ARG A 435 1.25 -18.23 -9.90
C ARG A 435 0.01 -18.99 -9.37
N LEU A 436 -1.01 -18.26 -8.91
CA LEU A 436 -2.29 -18.81 -8.47
C LEU A 436 -2.98 -19.61 -9.59
N SER A 437 -3.08 -19.02 -10.78
CA SER A 437 -3.70 -19.61 -11.96
C SER A 437 -2.93 -20.82 -12.48
N ALA A 438 -1.60 -20.80 -12.43
CA ALA A 438 -0.75 -21.93 -12.80
C ALA A 438 -0.97 -23.13 -11.88
N ILE A 439 -0.97 -22.92 -10.55
CA ILE A 439 -1.23 -23.99 -9.57
C ILE A 439 -2.68 -24.48 -9.65
N PHE A 440 -3.65 -23.59 -9.85
CA PHE A 440 -5.04 -23.96 -10.10
C PHE A 440 -5.21 -24.86 -11.33
N LEU A 441 -4.59 -24.50 -12.47
CA LEU A 441 -4.60 -25.31 -13.68
C LEU A 441 -3.87 -26.66 -13.50
N ARG A 442 -2.78 -26.70 -12.72
CA ARG A 442 -2.10 -27.95 -12.34
C ARG A 442 -3.02 -28.85 -11.50
N LEU A 443 -3.68 -28.30 -10.49
CA LEU A 443 -4.63 -29.04 -9.63
C LEU A 443 -5.85 -29.55 -10.41
N LEU A 444 -6.32 -28.81 -11.44
CA LEU A 444 -7.37 -29.27 -12.35
C LEU A 444 -6.96 -30.47 -13.21
N ALA A 445 -5.67 -30.66 -13.47
CA ALA A 445 -5.14 -31.83 -14.19
C ALA A 445 -4.85 -33.04 -13.26
N LEU A 446 -4.88 -32.86 -11.94
CA LEU A 446 -4.61 -33.93 -10.96
C LEU A 446 -5.91 -34.67 -10.56
N PRO A 447 -5.86 -36.01 -10.37
CA PRO A 447 -6.99 -36.79 -9.87
C PRO A 447 -7.26 -36.47 -8.39
N ASP A 448 -8.52 -36.63 -7.95
CA ASP A 448 -8.94 -36.20 -6.61
C ASP A 448 -8.06 -36.72 -5.45
N PRO A 449 -7.59 -37.99 -5.41
CA PRO A 449 -6.68 -38.45 -4.36
C PRO A 449 -5.37 -37.65 -4.25
N ALA A 450 -4.79 -37.24 -5.38
CA ALA A 450 -3.59 -36.40 -5.39
C ALA A 450 -3.89 -34.97 -4.91
N VAL A 451 -5.09 -34.44 -5.17
CA VAL A 451 -5.53 -33.15 -4.62
C VAL A 451 -5.80 -33.24 -3.12
N MET A 452 -6.31 -34.37 -2.62
CA MET A 452 -6.45 -34.64 -1.19
C MET A 452 -5.10 -34.75 -0.48
N ASP A 453 -4.08 -35.33 -1.13
CA ASP A 453 -2.70 -35.34 -0.61
C ASP A 453 -2.12 -33.92 -0.52
N VAL A 454 -2.35 -33.05 -1.52
CA VAL A 454 -1.97 -31.63 -1.45
C VAL A 454 -2.70 -30.94 -0.29
N ILE A 455 -4.02 -31.16 -0.12
CA ILE A 455 -4.80 -30.61 1.01
C ILE A 455 -4.21 -31.03 2.35
N ALA A 456 -3.82 -32.30 2.51
CA ALA A 456 -3.26 -32.80 3.76
C ALA A 456 -1.94 -32.12 4.14
N VAL A 457 -1.02 -31.93 3.18
CA VAL A 457 0.24 -31.21 3.42
C VAL A 457 -0.01 -29.72 3.66
N VAL A 458 -0.85 -29.08 2.84
CA VAL A 458 -1.21 -27.66 2.97
C VAL A 458 -1.84 -27.35 4.34
N ILE A 459 -2.71 -28.22 4.85
CA ILE A 459 -3.27 -28.07 6.21
C ILE A 459 -2.21 -28.36 7.27
N GLY A 460 -1.40 -29.42 7.12
CA GLY A 460 -0.35 -29.76 8.09
C GLY A 460 0.68 -28.65 8.29
N GLU A 461 1.14 -28.02 7.19
CA GLU A 461 2.08 -26.89 7.24
C GLU A 461 1.50 -25.63 7.87
N THR A 462 0.17 -25.49 7.92
CA THR A 462 -0.51 -24.23 8.31
C THR A 462 -1.34 -24.38 9.60
N LEU A 463 -1.31 -25.56 10.20
CA LEU A 463 -2.01 -25.90 11.44
C LEU A 463 -1.25 -25.34 12.66
N ALA A 464 -1.61 -24.12 13.06
CA ALA A 464 -0.93 -23.38 14.14
C ALA A 464 -0.68 -24.21 15.41
N ALA A 465 0.57 -24.21 15.88
CA ALA A 465 1.04 -25.03 17.00
C ALA A 465 0.35 -24.64 18.33
N GLY A 466 -0.06 -25.65 19.11
CA GLY A 466 -0.79 -25.44 20.37
C GLY A 466 -2.19 -24.81 20.21
N SER A 467 -2.73 -24.77 18.99
CA SER A 467 -4.11 -24.35 18.72
C SER A 467 -5.12 -25.41 19.15
N ALA A 468 -6.38 -25.01 19.33
CA ALA A 468 -7.48 -25.95 19.58
C ALA A 468 -7.75 -26.87 18.37
N ALA A 469 -7.30 -26.49 17.16
CA ALA A 469 -7.44 -27.31 15.97
C ALA A 469 -6.50 -28.54 16.02
N VAL A 470 -5.25 -28.39 16.48
CA VAL A 470 -4.33 -29.52 16.74
C VAL A 470 -4.97 -30.52 17.69
N GLU A 471 -5.56 -30.03 18.79
CA GLU A 471 -6.18 -30.87 19.82
C GLU A 471 -7.45 -31.57 19.33
N ALA A 472 -8.29 -30.88 18.56
CA ALA A 472 -9.48 -31.46 17.94
C ALA A 472 -9.10 -32.56 16.94
N VAL A 473 -8.20 -32.25 16.00
CA VAL A 473 -7.76 -33.17 14.94
C VAL A 473 -6.99 -34.37 15.53
N GLY A 474 -6.10 -34.14 16.50
CA GLY A 474 -5.37 -35.21 17.18
C GLY A 474 -6.26 -36.15 17.99
N THR A 475 -7.33 -35.62 18.59
CA THR A 475 -8.34 -36.43 19.30
C THR A 475 -9.24 -37.21 18.33
N GLU A 476 -9.69 -36.59 17.23
CA GLU A 476 -10.56 -37.23 16.21
C GLU A 476 -9.82 -38.33 15.42
N ILE A 477 -8.54 -38.11 15.10
CA ILE A 477 -7.66 -39.12 14.47
C ILE A 477 -7.28 -40.24 15.46
N GLY A 478 -7.31 -39.96 16.77
CA GLY A 478 -6.91 -40.91 17.82
C GLY A 478 -5.39 -41.08 17.92
N ILE A 479 -4.63 -39.97 17.89
CA ILE A 479 -3.16 -40.00 17.90
C ILE A 479 -2.62 -40.50 19.25
N ASP A 480 -2.03 -41.69 19.26
CA ASP A 480 -1.07 -42.09 20.31
C ASP A 480 0.30 -41.47 20.00
N MET A 481 0.69 -40.46 20.77
CA MET A 481 1.98 -39.79 20.59
C MET A 481 3.19 -40.67 20.90
N ALA A 482 3.02 -41.86 21.48
CA ALA A 482 4.10 -42.84 21.62
C ALA A 482 4.56 -43.45 20.29
N ASP A 483 3.80 -43.28 19.21
CA ASP A 483 4.23 -43.61 17.85
C ASP A 483 4.99 -42.46 17.16
N TRP A 484 4.87 -41.23 17.65
CA TRP A 484 5.38 -40.03 16.96
C TRP A 484 6.53 -39.33 17.69
N TRP A 485 6.65 -39.54 19.00
CA TRP A 485 7.60 -38.89 19.88
C TRP A 485 8.16 -39.87 20.93
N GLN A 486 9.41 -39.65 21.34
CA GLN A 486 10.06 -40.34 22.47
C GLN A 486 10.89 -39.34 23.28
N ALA A 487 11.17 -39.67 24.54
CA ALA A 487 11.92 -38.79 25.43
C ALA A 487 13.40 -38.62 25.03
N ASP A 488 13.89 -37.39 25.10
CA ASP A 488 15.22 -36.97 24.70
C ASP A 488 15.90 -36.04 25.72
N ASP A 489 17.17 -35.73 25.49
CA ASP A 489 17.93 -34.80 26.33
C ASP A 489 17.42 -33.36 26.25
N ALA A 490 16.70 -32.97 25.18
CA ALA A 490 16.10 -31.65 25.05
C ALA A 490 14.97 -31.44 26.07
N LEU A 491 14.04 -32.39 26.18
CA LEU A 491 13.00 -32.42 27.22
C LEU A 491 13.63 -32.37 28.61
N PHE A 492 14.61 -33.23 28.89
CA PHE A 492 15.23 -33.27 30.21
C PHE A 492 16.06 -32.01 30.49
N GLY A 493 16.69 -31.39 29.49
CA GLY A 493 17.38 -30.11 29.62
C GLY A 493 16.43 -28.97 30.04
N LEU A 494 15.25 -28.89 29.42
CA LEU A 494 14.25 -27.85 29.69
C LEU A 494 13.65 -27.91 31.10
N ILE A 495 13.37 -29.10 31.65
CA ILE A 495 12.65 -29.22 32.93
C ILE A 495 13.53 -28.75 34.10
N ARG A 496 13.20 -27.58 34.67
CA ARG A 496 13.90 -27.01 35.84
C ARG A 496 13.18 -27.23 37.17
N ASP A 497 11.86 -27.41 37.14
CA ASP A 497 11.03 -27.61 38.34
C ASP A 497 11.25 -29.01 38.96
N ARG A 498 11.62 -29.02 40.24
CA ARG A 498 11.91 -30.22 41.04
C ARG A 498 10.64 -30.95 41.51
N GLU A 499 9.55 -30.23 41.76
CA GLU A 499 8.25 -30.87 42.06
C GLU A 499 7.77 -31.64 40.84
N LEU A 500 7.86 -31.01 39.67
CA LEU A 500 7.46 -31.61 38.41
C LEU A 500 8.32 -32.83 38.04
N LEU A 501 9.63 -32.78 38.26
CA LEU A 501 10.49 -33.96 38.13
C LEU A 501 10.07 -35.10 39.08
N GLY A 502 9.70 -34.78 40.32
CA GLY A 502 9.14 -35.78 41.25
C GLY A 502 7.84 -36.43 40.73
N ARG A 503 6.94 -35.64 40.13
CA ARG A 503 5.72 -36.14 39.47
C ARG A 503 6.02 -37.01 38.25
N ILE A 504 7.06 -36.71 37.48
CA ILE A 504 7.49 -37.53 36.34
C ILE A 504 8.15 -38.83 36.83
N VAL A 505 8.97 -38.80 37.89
CA VAL A 505 9.49 -40.03 38.51
C VAL A 505 8.34 -40.93 39.00
N ALA A 506 7.25 -40.38 39.53
CA ALA A 506 6.07 -41.17 39.91
C ALA A 506 5.35 -41.80 38.70
N ASP A 507 5.34 -41.11 37.56
CA ASP A 507 4.69 -41.53 36.30
C ASP A 507 5.50 -42.56 35.50
N VAL A 508 6.82 -42.60 35.69
CA VAL A 508 7.76 -43.52 35.00
C VAL A 508 8.20 -44.67 35.90
N ALA A 509 8.54 -44.40 37.16
CA ALA A 509 9.13 -45.36 38.10
C ALA A 509 8.20 -45.72 39.29
N GLY A 510 7.01 -45.15 39.36
CA GLY A 510 6.03 -45.39 40.42
C GLY A 510 6.22 -44.53 41.68
N GLU A 511 5.12 -44.30 42.39
CA GLU A 511 5.05 -43.43 43.58
C GLU A 511 6.06 -43.83 44.68
N THR A 512 6.37 -45.12 44.84
CA THR A 512 7.37 -45.59 45.83
C THR A 512 8.78 -45.07 45.53
N VAL A 513 9.18 -45.07 44.25
CA VAL A 513 10.50 -44.54 43.83
C VAL A 513 10.51 -43.01 43.92
N ALA A 514 9.41 -42.35 43.57
CA ALA A 514 9.27 -40.90 43.70
C ALA A 514 9.36 -40.44 45.17
N ALA A 515 8.65 -41.12 46.08
CA ALA A 515 8.68 -40.83 47.51
C ALA A 515 10.08 -41.04 48.12
N ALA A 516 10.74 -42.16 47.78
CA ALA A 516 12.08 -42.46 48.26
C ALA A 516 13.14 -41.44 47.81
N ASN A 517 12.92 -40.77 46.67
CA ASN A 517 13.83 -39.77 46.11
C ASN A 517 13.31 -38.32 46.25
N ALA A 518 12.29 -38.08 47.08
CA ALA A 518 11.61 -36.78 47.17
C ALA A 518 12.50 -35.61 47.66
N SER A 519 13.64 -35.91 48.30
CA SER A 519 14.67 -34.94 48.70
C SER A 519 15.80 -34.74 47.70
N GLU A 520 15.90 -35.58 46.66
CA GLU A 520 17.03 -35.55 45.71
C GLU A 520 17.06 -34.26 44.86
N PRO A 521 18.27 -33.84 44.41
CA PRO A 521 18.42 -32.75 43.47
C PRO A 521 17.94 -33.14 42.06
N SER A 522 17.53 -32.14 41.28
CA SER A 522 16.96 -32.31 39.92
C SER A 522 17.85 -33.13 38.97
N LYS A 523 19.17 -33.18 39.18
CA LYS A 523 20.09 -34.02 38.38
C LYS A 523 19.89 -35.52 38.67
N THR A 524 19.73 -35.92 39.94
CA THR A 524 19.43 -37.32 40.28
C THR A 524 18.07 -37.73 39.74
N LEU A 525 17.05 -36.87 39.89
CA LEU A 525 15.68 -37.15 39.40
C LEU A 525 15.65 -37.36 37.87
N LYS A 526 16.34 -36.52 37.10
CA LYS A 526 16.48 -36.70 35.63
C LYS A 526 17.16 -38.02 35.27
N ARG A 527 18.26 -38.37 35.96
CA ARG A 527 18.94 -39.66 35.79
C ARG A 527 17.97 -40.83 36.07
N ILE A 528 17.26 -40.82 37.20
CA ILE A 528 16.28 -41.87 37.53
C ILE A 528 15.25 -42.06 36.43
N ILE A 529 14.76 -40.98 35.79
CA ILE A 529 13.83 -41.07 34.67
C ILE A 529 14.52 -41.73 33.45
N GLY A 530 15.68 -41.22 33.04
CA GLY A 530 16.45 -41.75 31.91
C GLY A 530 16.82 -43.23 32.09
N ASP A 531 17.26 -43.63 33.29
CA ASP A 531 17.64 -45.01 33.59
C ASP A 531 16.46 -45.99 33.40
N HIS A 532 15.24 -45.60 33.80
CA HIS A 532 14.05 -46.44 33.59
C HIS A 532 13.62 -46.48 32.12
N LEU A 533 13.70 -45.38 31.38
CA LEU A 533 13.37 -45.36 29.94
C LEU A 533 14.37 -46.15 29.10
N ALA A 534 15.64 -46.18 29.51
CA ALA A 534 16.69 -46.97 28.87
C ALA A 534 16.72 -48.44 29.30
N GLY A 535 16.22 -48.77 30.51
CA GLY A 535 16.42 -50.09 31.13
C GLY A 535 17.83 -50.28 31.72
N ALA A 536 18.45 -49.19 32.15
CA ALA A 536 19.81 -49.16 32.71
C ALA A 536 19.83 -49.50 34.22
N ASP A 537 21.03 -49.75 34.76
CA ASP A 537 21.27 -49.99 36.20
C ASP A 537 20.36 -51.07 36.82
N GLY A 538 20.03 -52.11 36.04
CA GLY A 538 19.21 -53.25 36.48
C GLY A 538 17.70 -52.96 36.59
N ARG A 539 17.22 -51.85 36.03
CA ARG A 539 15.81 -51.46 36.04
C ARG A 539 15.06 -52.05 34.84
N ALA A 540 13.77 -52.34 35.03
CA ALA A 540 12.89 -52.69 33.91
C ALA A 540 12.74 -51.50 32.96
N LYS A 541 12.89 -51.73 31.65
CA LYS A 541 12.73 -50.71 30.63
C LYS A 541 11.26 -50.28 30.52
N VAL A 542 11.01 -48.97 30.58
CA VAL A 542 9.69 -48.36 30.42
C VAL A 542 9.54 -47.88 28.97
N GLU A 543 8.76 -48.61 28.19
CA GLU A 543 8.52 -48.31 26.77
C GLU A 543 7.22 -47.51 26.56
N ARG A 544 7.10 -46.80 25.42
CA ARG A 544 5.95 -45.96 25.04
C ARG A 544 5.54 -44.89 26.08
N TRP A 545 6.44 -44.47 26.97
CA TRP A 545 6.14 -43.37 27.89
C TRP A 545 6.11 -42.02 27.19
N VAL A 546 5.01 -41.30 27.37
CA VAL A 546 4.80 -39.93 26.89
C VAL A 546 4.36 -39.05 28.08
N PRO A 547 4.94 -37.85 28.29
CA PRO A 547 4.46 -36.90 29.29
C PRO A 547 2.97 -36.60 29.17
N ARG A 548 2.25 -36.48 30.29
CA ARG A 548 0.79 -36.29 30.31
C ARG A 548 0.27 -35.11 29.47
N TRP A 549 1.05 -34.05 29.29
CA TRP A 549 0.69 -32.87 28.48
C TRP A 549 0.95 -33.03 26.97
N MET A 550 1.60 -34.11 26.55
CA MET A 550 1.88 -34.47 25.16
C MET A 550 0.92 -35.56 24.63
N ARG A 551 0.05 -36.11 25.46
CA ARG A 551 -0.96 -37.12 25.04
C ARG A 551 -2.18 -36.42 24.44
N PHE A 552 -2.96 -37.12 23.63
CA PHE A 552 -4.34 -36.73 23.28
C PHE A 552 -5.32 -37.69 24.01
N PRO A 553 -6.23 -37.19 24.87
CA PRO A 553 -6.31 -35.83 25.40
C PRO A 553 -5.18 -35.50 26.40
N PRO A 554 -4.68 -34.25 26.44
CA PRO A 554 -3.61 -33.84 27.34
C PRO A 554 -4.10 -33.61 28.77
N SER A 555 -3.25 -33.86 29.76
CA SER A 555 -3.49 -33.53 31.17
C SER A 555 -2.24 -32.99 31.88
N ALA A 556 -2.44 -32.26 32.98
CA ALA A 556 -1.36 -31.67 33.77
C ALA A 556 -0.89 -32.59 34.92
N TYR A 557 0.38 -32.48 35.31
CA TYR A 557 0.93 -33.14 36.50
C TYR A 557 0.67 -32.38 37.82
N THR A 558 0.25 -31.11 37.77
CA THR A 558 -0.01 -30.27 38.95
C THR A 558 -1.25 -29.40 38.75
N MET A 559 -1.92 -29.03 39.84
CA MET A 559 -3.13 -28.18 39.81
C MET A 559 -2.85 -26.70 39.51
N ARG A 560 -1.60 -26.31 39.22
CA ARG A 560 -1.21 -24.91 39.00
C ARG A 560 -1.62 -24.34 37.63
N GLY A 561 -2.13 -25.19 36.72
CA GLY A 561 -2.47 -24.78 35.37
C GLY A 561 -1.24 -24.45 34.53
N GLY A 562 -1.36 -23.49 33.60
CA GLY A 562 -0.26 -23.01 32.75
C GLY A 562 0.14 -23.94 31.59
N VAL A 563 -0.50 -25.10 31.44
CA VAL A 563 -0.21 -26.05 30.35
C VAL A 563 -1.02 -25.69 29.11
N GLY A 564 -0.32 -25.29 28.04
CA GLY A 564 -0.93 -24.79 26.80
C GLY A 564 -1.84 -25.79 26.08
N THR A 565 -1.41 -27.04 25.95
CA THR A 565 -2.15 -28.14 25.31
C THR A 565 -3.46 -28.45 26.05
N VAL A 566 -3.41 -28.60 27.37
CA VAL A 566 -4.61 -28.76 28.22
C VAL A 566 -5.60 -27.61 28.04
N ALA A 567 -5.12 -26.37 27.96
CA ALA A 567 -5.97 -25.20 27.70
C ALA A 567 -6.51 -25.15 26.26
N ALA A 568 -5.79 -25.72 25.29
CA ALA A 568 -6.22 -25.84 23.89
C ALA A 568 -7.25 -26.97 23.71
N HIS A 569 -7.07 -28.10 24.39
CA HIS A 569 -8.02 -29.22 24.39
C HIS A 569 -9.35 -28.81 25.03
N ALA A 570 -9.31 -28.07 26.14
CA ALA A 570 -10.53 -27.50 26.73
C ALA A 570 -11.30 -26.57 25.76
N ARG A 571 -10.60 -25.83 24.89
CA ARG A 571 -11.23 -25.04 23.82
C ARG A 571 -11.79 -25.93 22.69
N ALA A 572 -11.11 -27.02 22.34
CA ALA A 572 -11.56 -27.98 21.34
C ALA A 572 -12.86 -28.67 21.75
N VAL A 573 -12.91 -29.22 22.97
CA VAL A 573 -14.11 -29.86 23.54
C VAL A 573 -15.28 -28.87 23.60
N ALA A 574 -15.05 -27.66 24.12
CA ALA A 574 -16.08 -26.62 24.17
C ALA A 574 -16.62 -26.21 22.77
N ALA A 575 -15.81 -26.29 21.72
CA ALA A 575 -16.26 -26.10 20.34
C ALA A 575 -17.11 -27.29 19.85
N CYS A 576 -16.74 -28.53 20.17
CA CYS A 576 -17.53 -29.73 19.85
C CYS A 576 -18.89 -29.74 20.56
N ASP A 577 -18.96 -29.30 21.82
CA ASP A 577 -20.21 -29.17 22.58
C ASP A 577 -21.12 -28.06 22.02
N SER A 578 -20.55 -27.08 21.29
CA SER A 578 -21.28 -25.97 20.67
C SER A 578 -21.91 -26.28 19.31
N ARG A 579 -21.91 -27.56 18.87
CA ARG A 579 -22.48 -28.01 17.59
C ARG A 579 -23.88 -27.43 17.37
N ILE A 580 -24.01 -26.54 16.38
CA ILE A 580 -25.28 -25.97 15.95
C ILE A 580 -26.15 -27.10 15.40
N VAL A 581 -27.11 -27.57 16.20
CA VAL A 581 -28.14 -28.50 15.74
C VAL A 581 -28.95 -27.78 14.66
N PRO A 582 -28.99 -28.28 13.41
CA PRO A 582 -29.84 -27.69 12.38
C PRO A 582 -31.30 -27.75 12.84
N ALA A 583 -32.04 -26.67 12.64
CA ALA A 583 -33.50 -26.73 12.80
C ALA A 583 -34.04 -27.84 11.88
N PRO A 584 -34.99 -28.67 12.33
CA PRO A 584 -35.51 -29.77 11.53
C PRO A 584 -36.06 -29.22 10.22
N ALA A 585 -35.59 -29.77 9.10
CA ALA A 585 -35.86 -29.20 7.79
C ALA A 585 -37.35 -29.26 7.44
N SER A 586 -37.94 -28.09 7.17
CA SER A 586 -39.08 -28.01 6.26
C SER A 586 -38.66 -28.50 4.87
N GLU A 587 -39.58 -29.15 4.16
CA GLU A 587 -39.26 -29.98 2.99
C GLU A 587 -38.56 -29.20 1.84
N PRO A 588 -37.62 -29.83 1.13
CA PRO A 588 -36.88 -29.17 0.04
C PRO A 588 -37.69 -29.18 -1.27
N ASP A 589 -38.47 -28.13 -1.52
CA ASP A 589 -39.15 -27.96 -2.81
C ASP A 589 -38.19 -27.52 -3.93
N HIS A 590 -38.55 -27.87 -5.16
CA HIS A 590 -37.68 -28.03 -6.32
C HIS A 590 -36.98 -26.75 -6.81
N PHE A 591 -35.67 -26.87 -7.05
CA PHE A 591 -35.03 -26.23 -8.21
C PHE A 591 -34.61 -27.29 -9.24
N VAL A 592 -35.55 -27.64 -10.11
CA VAL A 592 -35.33 -28.48 -11.30
C VAL A 592 -34.70 -27.64 -12.42
N ARG A 593 -33.94 -28.32 -13.28
CA ARG A 593 -33.25 -27.77 -14.46
C ARG A 593 -34.13 -26.85 -15.33
N ALA A 594 -33.56 -25.74 -15.75
CA ALA A 594 -33.73 -25.23 -17.12
C ALA A 594 -32.44 -25.51 -17.91
N ALA A 595 -32.52 -25.47 -19.24
CA ALA A 595 -31.44 -25.89 -20.16
C ALA A 595 -30.43 -24.78 -20.48
#